data_AF-A0A4Q3S513-F1
#
_entry.id   AF-A0A4Q3S513-F1
#
_cell.length_a   1.000
_cell.length_b   1.000
_cell.length_c   1.000
_cell.angle_alpha   90.00
_cell.angle_beta   90.00
_cell.angle_gamma   90.00
#
_symmetry.space_group_name_H-M   'P 1'
#
loop_
_entity.id
_entity.type
_entity.pdbx_description
1 polymer ?
#
loop_
_entity_poly.entity_id
_entity_poly.type
_entity_poly.pdbx_seq_one_letter_code
_entity_poly.pdbx_strand_id
1 'polypeptide(L)'
;MTETINFSRMKKIFVLITGLVVFCSATVPVYSPIKNNSADPLKESIARGEEVYTNFCKSCHQETGAGLESSFPPLAKADYLKKFPKESIYAVKFGMEGKIVVNGVTYE
;
A
#
# COMPACT_ATOMS: atom_id res chain seq x y z
N MET A 1 30.79 -61.41 8.57
CA MET A 1 29.59 -60.59 8.29
C MET A 1 29.67 -59.42 9.25
N THR A 2 30.24 -58.26 8.93
CA THR A 2 29.99 -57.39 7.78
C THR A 2 31.18 -56.44 7.53
N GLU A 3 31.28 -56.05 6.26
CA GLU A 3 32.24 -55.20 5.54
C GLU A 3 32.65 -53.88 6.22
N THR A 4 33.96 -53.61 6.29
CA THR A 4 34.53 -52.29 6.59
C THR A 4 34.41 -51.39 5.35
N ILE A 5 33.36 -50.58 5.30
CA ILE A 5 33.13 -49.62 4.22
C ILE A 5 34.28 -48.57 4.17
N ASN A 6 34.99 -48.57 3.04
CA ASN A 6 36.15 -47.74 2.75
C ASN A 6 35.77 -46.25 2.64
N PHE A 7 36.03 -45.48 3.72
CA PHE A 7 35.74 -44.04 3.89
C PHE A 7 36.27 -43.15 2.73
N SER A 8 37.33 -43.58 2.05
CA SER A 8 37.93 -42.86 0.92
C SER A 8 37.06 -42.91 -0.36
N ARG A 9 36.28 -43.98 -0.56
CA ARG A 9 35.35 -44.09 -1.71
C ARG A 9 34.11 -43.22 -1.53
N MET A 10 33.63 -43.01 -0.29
CA MET A 10 32.46 -42.15 -0.03
C MET A 10 32.76 -40.66 -0.23
N LYS A 11 33.97 -40.19 0.09
CA LYS A 11 34.37 -38.79 -0.11
C LYS A 11 34.44 -38.43 -1.61
N LYS A 12 34.89 -39.37 -2.45
CA LYS A 12 34.90 -39.20 -3.92
C LYS A 12 33.49 -39.17 -4.50
N ILE A 13 32.58 -39.98 -3.96
CA ILE A 13 31.15 -39.97 -4.35
C ILE A 13 30.48 -38.66 -3.94
N PHE A 14 30.79 -38.12 -2.75
CA PHE A 14 30.23 -36.84 -2.29
C PHE A 14 30.74 -35.64 -3.12
N VAL A 15 32.03 -35.64 -3.52
CA VAL A 15 32.63 -34.61 -4.38
C VAL A 15 32.11 -34.66 -5.82
N LEU A 16 31.76 -35.85 -6.33
CA LEU A 16 31.15 -35.99 -7.67
C LEU A 16 29.66 -35.58 -7.70
N ILE A 17 28.92 -35.78 -6.60
CA ILE A 17 27.51 -35.40 -6.50
C ILE A 17 27.34 -33.88 -6.29
N THR A 18 28.24 -33.22 -5.56
CA THR A 18 28.22 -31.76 -5.42
C THR A 18 28.80 -31.04 -6.64
N GLY A 19 29.67 -31.69 -7.42
CA GLY A 19 30.25 -31.14 -8.66
C GLY A 19 29.26 -30.99 -9.82
N LEU A 20 28.20 -31.80 -9.89
CA LEU A 20 27.19 -31.73 -10.96
C LEU A 20 26.14 -30.62 -10.72
N VAL A 21 25.92 -30.21 -9.48
CA VAL A 21 24.91 -29.18 -9.12
C VAL A 21 25.46 -27.76 -9.31
N VAL A 22 26.78 -27.59 -9.40
CA VAL A 22 27.44 -26.28 -9.54
C VAL A 22 27.71 -25.90 -11.01
N PHE A 23 27.30 -26.72 -11.98
CA PHE A 23 27.46 -26.47 -13.42
C PHE A 23 26.14 -26.09 -14.13
N CYS A 24 25.23 -25.39 -13.44
CA CYS A 24 24.04 -24.77 -14.03
C CYS A 24 23.77 -23.41 -13.37
N SER A 25 24.78 -22.53 -13.40
CA SER A 25 24.71 -21.21 -12.75
C SER A 25 25.20 -20.06 -13.63
N ALA A 26 25.36 -20.28 -14.93
CA ALA A 26 25.61 -19.20 -15.88
C ALA A 26 24.69 -19.36 -17.08
N THR A 27 23.98 -18.28 -17.43
CA THR A 27 23.16 -18.07 -18.65
C THR A 27 21.65 -18.34 -18.61
N VAL A 28 20.97 -18.29 -17.47
CA VAL A 28 19.59 -17.75 -17.50
C VAL A 28 19.70 -16.23 -17.34
N PRO A 29 19.56 -15.42 -18.41
CA PRO A 29 19.25 -14.03 -18.21
C PRO A 29 17.90 -14.03 -17.48
N VAL A 30 17.92 -13.71 -16.19
CA VAL A 30 16.72 -13.38 -15.42
C VAL A 30 16.22 -12.05 -16.00
N TYR A 31 15.63 -12.13 -17.19
CA TYR A 31 14.72 -11.13 -17.68
C TYR A 31 13.44 -11.34 -16.87
N SER A 32 13.49 -10.91 -15.60
CA SER A 32 12.27 -10.70 -14.85
C SER A 32 11.43 -9.75 -15.70
N PRO A 33 10.25 -10.15 -16.21
CA PRO A 33 9.31 -9.14 -16.60
C PRO A 33 9.10 -8.31 -15.34
N ILE A 34 9.43 -7.02 -15.40
CA ILE A 34 8.87 -6.06 -14.44
C ILE A 34 7.38 -6.35 -14.54
N LYS A 35 6.83 -7.05 -13.55
CA LYS A 35 5.38 -7.18 -13.40
C LYS A 35 4.93 -5.76 -13.09
N ASN A 36 4.70 -5.00 -14.14
CA ASN A 36 3.70 -3.96 -14.17
C ASN A 36 2.37 -4.65 -13.89
N ASN A 37 2.15 -4.98 -12.61
CA ASN A 37 0.85 -4.78 -12.04
C ASN A 37 0.58 -3.30 -12.31
N SER A 38 -0.09 -3.00 -13.42
CA SER A 38 -0.74 -1.71 -13.63
C SER A 38 -1.85 -1.65 -12.58
N ALA A 39 -1.44 -1.54 -11.32
CA ALA A 39 -2.30 -1.28 -10.21
C ALA A 39 -2.96 0.06 -10.54
N ASP A 40 -4.27 0.07 -10.49
CA ASP A 40 -5.06 1.26 -10.74
C ASP A 40 -4.50 2.39 -9.85
N PRO A 41 -3.91 3.45 -10.45
CA PRO A 41 -3.29 4.53 -9.68
C PRO A 41 -4.28 5.17 -8.69
N LEU A 42 -5.58 5.16 -9.01
CA LEU A 42 -6.62 5.62 -8.11
C LEU A 42 -6.77 4.69 -6.91
N LYS A 43 -6.81 3.37 -7.12
CA LYS A 43 -6.91 2.38 -6.04
C LYS A 43 -5.72 2.48 -5.07
N GLU A 44 -4.51 2.65 -5.60
CA GLU A 44 -3.33 2.86 -4.77
C GLU A 44 -3.40 4.19 -3.99
N SER A 45 -3.90 5.24 -4.64
CA SER A 45 -4.11 6.53 -3.98
C SER A 45 -5.15 6.46 -2.88
N ILE A 46 -6.24 5.69 -3.07
CA ILE A 46 -7.27 5.46 -2.05
C ILE A 46 -6.67 4.72 -0.85
N ALA A 47 -5.87 3.68 -1.08
CA ALA A 47 -5.23 2.93 0.00
C ALA A 47 -4.31 3.81 0.85
N ARG A 48 -3.49 4.68 0.21
CA ARG A 48 -2.68 5.66 0.95
C ARG A 48 -3.55 6.71 1.67
N GLY A 49 -4.64 7.12 1.05
CA GLY A 49 -5.59 8.09 1.62
C GLY A 49 -6.34 7.56 2.83
N GLU A 50 -6.64 6.26 2.89
CA GLU A 50 -7.30 5.60 4.02
C GLU A 50 -6.43 5.64 5.29
N GLU A 51 -5.13 5.39 5.17
CA GLU A 51 -4.19 5.52 6.28
C GLU A 51 -4.15 6.96 6.82
N VAL A 52 -4.07 7.94 5.92
CA VAL A 52 -4.11 9.37 6.30
C VAL A 52 -5.44 9.71 6.98
N TYR A 53 -6.56 9.27 6.42
CA TYR A 53 -7.89 9.52 6.98
C TYR A 53 -8.02 8.99 8.41
N THR A 54 -7.60 7.74 8.61
CA THR A 54 -7.67 7.05 9.89
C THR A 54 -6.86 7.75 10.97
N ASN A 55 -5.66 8.23 10.61
CA ASN A 55 -4.74 8.82 11.57
C ASN A 55 -5.04 10.29 11.88
N PHE A 56 -5.57 11.05 10.92
CA PHE A 56 -5.61 12.52 11.03
C PHE A 56 -7.00 13.13 10.88
N CYS A 57 -7.94 12.46 10.20
CA CYS A 57 -9.24 13.04 9.84
C CYS A 57 -10.40 12.46 10.64
N LYS A 58 -10.34 11.15 10.92
CA LYS A 58 -11.38 10.36 11.58
C LYS A 58 -11.81 10.91 12.94
N SER A 59 -10.89 11.50 13.71
CA SER A 59 -11.18 12.04 15.04
C SER A 59 -12.29 13.10 15.03
N CYS A 60 -12.36 13.90 13.96
CA CYS A 60 -13.38 14.94 13.79
C CYS A 60 -14.49 14.49 12.83
N HIS A 61 -14.12 13.92 11.67
CA HIS A 61 -15.06 13.55 10.62
C HIS A 61 -15.72 12.18 10.80
N GLN A 62 -15.41 11.49 11.91
CA GLN A 62 -15.93 10.17 12.27
C GLN A 62 -15.44 9.05 11.33
N GLU A 63 -15.73 7.79 11.67
CA GLU A 63 -15.26 6.65 10.88
C GLU A 63 -15.78 6.64 9.45
N THR A 64 -17.06 6.96 9.29
CA THR A 64 -17.75 6.89 8.00
C THR A 64 -17.68 8.19 7.21
N GLY A 65 -16.98 9.21 7.71
CA GLY A 65 -17.02 10.56 7.15
C GLY A 65 -18.32 11.31 7.42
N ALA A 66 -19.15 10.84 8.36
CA ALA A 66 -20.44 11.48 8.69
C ALA A 66 -20.29 12.85 9.36
N GLY A 67 -19.12 13.15 9.93
CA GLY A 67 -18.93 14.37 10.71
C GLY A 67 -19.76 14.40 11.99
N LEU A 68 -19.91 15.59 12.54
CA LEU A 68 -20.76 15.90 13.68
C LEU A 68 -21.56 17.16 13.34
N GLU A 69 -22.89 17.05 13.37
CA GLU A 69 -23.76 18.18 13.03
C GLU A 69 -23.39 19.43 13.83
N SER A 70 -23.40 20.58 13.15
CA SER A 70 -23.07 21.89 13.74
C SER A 70 -21.64 22.07 14.28
N SER A 71 -20.73 21.11 14.08
CA SER A 71 -19.32 21.24 14.50
C SER A 71 -18.32 20.77 13.46
N PHE A 72 -18.49 19.57 12.91
CA PHE A 72 -17.58 19.02 11.90
C PHE A 72 -18.37 18.62 10.64
N PRO A 73 -18.10 19.24 9.48
CA PRO A 73 -18.86 18.94 8.27
C PRO A 73 -18.70 17.48 7.84
N PRO A 74 -19.73 16.85 7.25
CA PRO A 74 -19.60 15.54 6.66
C PRO A 74 -18.66 15.60 5.46
N LEU A 75 -17.84 14.56 5.29
CA LEU A 75 -17.11 14.28 4.05
C LEU A 75 -17.87 13.25 3.20
N ALA A 76 -18.64 12.37 3.85
CA ALA A 76 -19.51 11.44 3.19
C ALA A 76 -20.60 12.17 2.40
N LYS A 77 -20.65 11.91 1.09
CA LYS A 77 -21.64 12.51 0.16
C LYS A 77 -21.67 14.05 0.19
N ALA A 78 -20.60 14.70 0.64
CA ALA A 78 -20.51 16.16 0.68
C ALA A 78 -20.59 16.77 -0.72
N ASP A 79 -21.56 17.66 -0.93
CA ASP A 79 -21.66 18.49 -2.14
C ASP A 79 -20.45 19.40 -2.30
N TYR A 80 -19.93 19.92 -1.18
CA TYR A 80 -18.80 20.85 -1.13
C TYR A 80 -17.54 20.27 -1.80
N LEU A 81 -17.18 19.01 -1.52
CA LEU A 81 -16.00 18.36 -2.10
C LEU A 81 -16.10 18.22 -3.64
N LYS A 82 -17.31 18.07 -4.17
CA LYS A 82 -17.56 17.96 -5.61
C LYS A 82 -17.57 19.33 -6.29
N LYS A 83 -18.11 20.34 -5.62
CA LYS A 83 -18.26 21.70 -6.14
C LYS A 83 -16.95 22.49 -6.07
N PHE A 84 -16.15 22.26 -5.03
CA PHE A 84 -14.94 23.03 -4.71
C PHE A 84 -13.72 22.11 -4.47
N PRO A 85 -13.30 21.33 -5.48
CA PRO A 85 -12.21 20.36 -5.31
C PRO A 85 -10.86 21.04 -5.02
N LYS A 86 -10.60 22.22 -5.59
CA LYS A 86 -9.35 22.96 -5.36
C LYS A 86 -9.31 23.47 -3.93
N GLU A 87 -10.38 24.11 -3.48
CA GLU A 87 -10.53 24.66 -2.14
C GLU A 87 -10.44 23.55 -1.08
N SER A 88 -11.01 22.37 -1.38
CA SER A 88 -10.91 21.19 -0.52
C SER A 88 -9.46 20.71 -0.35
N ILE A 89 -8.65 20.72 -1.42
CA ILE A 89 -7.23 20.40 -1.34
C ILE A 89 -6.46 21.48 -0.57
N TYR A 90 -6.78 22.75 -0.81
CA TYR A 90 -6.19 23.88 -0.09
C TYR A 90 -6.48 23.79 1.41
N ALA A 91 -7.69 23.42 1.80
CA ALA A 91 -8.11 23.24 3.19
C ALA A 91 -7.24 22.22 3.93
N VAL A 92 -6.90 21.11 3.28
CA VAL A 92 -6.00 20.10 3.86
C VAL A 92 -4.60 20.66 4.08
N LYS A 93 -4.10 21.48 3.14
CA LYS A 93 -2.72 21.97 3.16
C LYS A 93 -2.51 23.20 4.06
N PHE A 94 -3.49 24.10 4.08
CA PHE A 94 -3.37 25.44 4.68
C PHE A 94 -4.39 25.70 5.79
N GLY A 95 -5.32 24.77 6.04
CA GLY A 95 -6.47 24.99 6.90
C GLY A 95 -7.63 25.64 6.16
N MET A 96 -8.78 25.68 6.82
CA MET A 96 -10.00 26.32 6.36
C MET A 96 -10.55 27.18 7.48
N GLU A 97 -10.99 28.39 7.14
CA GLU A 97 -11.60 29.32 8.07
C GLU A 97 -12.81 29.99 7.39
N GLY A 98 -13.81 30.32 8.19
CA GLY A 98 -14.98 31.05 7.75
C GLY A 98 -16.12 30.14 7.30
N LYS A 99 -17.30 30.76 7.18
CA LYS A 99 -18.56 30.06 6.98
C LYS A 99 -18.58 29.27 5.67
N ILE A 100 -18.96 28.01 5.75
CA ILE A 100 -19.25 27.15 4.60
C ILE A 100 -20.63 26.54 4.71
N VAL A 101 -21.17 26.09 3.57
CA VAL A 101 -22.41 25.30 3.52
C VAL A 101 -22.08 23.94 2.92
N VAL A 102 -22.37 22.87 3.66
CA VAL A 102 -22.19 21.49 3.23
C VAL A 102 -23.53 20.77 3.37
N ASN A 103 -24.04 20.22 2.26
CA ASN A 103 -25.35 19.55 2.19
C ASN A 103 -26.51 20.41 2.76
N GLY A 104 -26.45 21.73 2.57
CA GLY A 104 -27.45 22.68 3.07
C GLY A 104 -27.31 23.07 4.55
N VAL A 105 -26.32 22.55 5.28
CA VAL A 105 -26.02 22.91 6.67
C VAL A 105 -24.84 23.87 6.72
N THR A 106 -24.95 24.94 7.51
CA THR A 106 -23.88 25.92 7.72
C THR A 106 -22.91 25.46 8.80
N TYR A 107 -21.62 25.59 8.53
CA TYR A 107 -20.51 25.39 9.47
C TYR A 107 -19.69 26.67 9.57
N GLU A 108 -19.07 26.88 10.73
CA GLU A 108 -18.25 28.07 11.07
C GLU A 108 -16.75 27.79 10.96
#